data_AF-A0A9W6GWZ7-F1
#
_entry.id   AF-A0A9W6GWZ7-F1
#
_cell.length_a   1.000
_cell.length_b   1.000
_cell.length_c   1.000
_cell.angle_alpha   90.00
_cell.angle_beta   90.00
_cell.angle_gamma   90.00
#
_symmetry.space_group_name_H-M   'P 1'
#
loop_
_entity.id
_entity.type
_entity.pdbx_description
1 polymer ?
#
loop_
_entity_poly.entity_id
_entity_poly.type
_entity_poly.pdbx_seq_one_letter_code
_entity_poly.pdbx_strand_id
1 'polypeptide(L)'
;MKAVLRIIVFVPLALLILFFSMANRGPVRIGLDPFATSDAAGPSFEAPMFLVVLASMALGVLAGGVASWLGHLSVRRDAKIARSEAKKTRLEIEKLRQQALAQLPGDASGKASRRG
;
A
#
# COMPACT_ATOMS: atom_id res chain seq x y z
N MET A 1 12.66 -16.68 -0.84
CA MET A 1 11.73 -17.03 -1.95
C MET A 1 11.23 -15.81 -2.73
N LYS A 2 10.73 -14.74 -2.08
CA LYS A 2 10.18 -13.55 -2.76
C LYS A 2 11.14 -12.87 -3.76
N ALA A 3 12.43 -12.81 -3.46
CA ALA A 3 13.43 -12.20 -4.33
C ALA A 3 13.66 -12.97 -5.65
N VAL A 4 13.56 -14.30 -5.62
CA VAL A 4 13.76 -15.16 -6.80
C VAL A 4 12.60 -14.99 -7.78
N LEU A 5 11.36 -14.99 -7.28
CA LEU A 5 10.18 -14.74 -8.09
C LEU A 5 10.22 -13.35 -8.76
N ARG A 6 10.69 -12.33 -8.01
CA ARG A 6 10.91 -10.99 -8.56
C ARG A 6 11.91 -11.02 -9.71
N ILE A 7 13.05 -11.67 -9.55
CA ILE A 7 14.06 -11.75 -10.62
C ILE A 7 13.50 -12.47 -11.84
N ILE A 8 12.78 -13.57 -11.65
CA ILE A 8 12.16 -14.36 -12.73
C ILE A 8 11.13 -13.55 -13.52
N VAL A 9 10.45 -12.58 -12.91
CA VAL A 9 9.47 -11.73 -13.61
C VAL A 9 10.16 -10.52 -14.26
N PHE A 10 11.02 -9.82 -13.52
CA PHE A 10 11.59 -8.55 -13.98
C PHE A 10 12.70 -8.74 -15.02
N VAL A 11 13.48 -9.82 -14.96
CA VAL A 11 14.57 -10.05 -15.94
C VAL A 11 14.00 -10.31 -17.35
N PRO A 12 13.05 -11.23 -17.57
CA PRO A 12 12.46 -11.41 -18.90
C PRO A 12 11.73 -10.16 -19.38
N LEU A 13 11.02 -9.45 -18.49
CA LEU A 13 10.36 -8.19 -18.84
C LEU A 13 11.37 -7.14 -19.32
N ALA A 14 12.49 -6.99 -18.63
CA ALA A 14 13.57 -6.09 -19.03
C ALA A 14 14.18 -6.48 -20.39
N LEU A 15 14.38 -7.78 -20.63
CA LEU A 15 14.87 -8.28 -21.91
C LEU A 15 13.87 -7.99 -23.04
N LEU A 16 12.57 -8.22 -22.84
CA LEU A 16 11.53 -7.91 -23.82
C LEU A 16 11.55 -6.42 -24.18
N ILE A 17 11.64 -5.54 -23.18
CA ILE A 17 11.76 -4.10 -23.38
C ILE A 17 13.03 -3.76 -24.18
N LEU A 18 14.16 -4.38 -23.85
CA LEU A 18 15.43 -4.14 -24.54
C LEU A 18 15.36 -4.58 -26.02
N PHE A 19 14.84 -5.77 -26.29
CA PHE A 19 14.67 -6.28 -27.65
C PHE A 19 13.67 -5.44 -28.44
N PHE A 20 12.54 -5.07 -27.84
CA PHE A 20 11.57 -4.15 -28.46
C PHE A 20 12.24 -2.81 -28.79
N SER A 21 13.09 -2.30 -27.90
CA SER A 21 13.84 -1.06 -28.12
C SER A 21 14.88 -1.18 -29.23
N MET A 22 15.58 -2.32 -29.32
CA MET A 22 16.53 -2.57 -30.40
C MET A 22 15.86 -2.75 -31.78
N ALA A 23 14.71 -3.43 -31.83
CA ALA A 23 13.97 -3.66 -33.06
C ALA A 23 13.27 -2.39 -33.57
N ASN A 24 12.82 -1.52 -32.65
CA ASN A 24 12.04 -0.32 -32.98
C ASN A 24 12.85 0.97 -32.73
N ARG A 25 14.10 1.01 -33.21
CA ARG A 25 14.96 2.21 -33.16
C ARG A 25 14.60 3.27 -34.18
N GLY A 26 13.86 2.89 -35.22
CA GLY A 26 13.45 3.81 -36.28
C GLY A 26 12.49 4.89 -35.73
N PRO A 27 12.60 6.14 -36.21
CA PRO A 27 11.62 7.17 -35.90
C PRO A 27 10.27 6.80 -36.51
N VAL A 28 9.20 6.84 -35.71
CA VAL A 28 7.82 6.63 -36.14
C VAL A 28 7.01 7.87 -35.81
N ARG A 29 6.15 8.29 -36.75
CA ARG A 29 5.25 9.41 -36.54
C ARG A 29 4.13 9.01 -35.59
N ILE A 30 4.03 9.71 -34.46
CA ILE A 30 3.02 9.50 -33.42
C ILE A 30 2.04 10.66 -33.47
N GLY A 31 0.75 10.35 -33.65
CA GLY A 31 -0.34 11.31 -33.55
C GLY A 31 -0.84 11.44 -32.12
N LEU A 32 -1.12 12.66 -31.66
CA LEU A 32 -1.67 12.96 -30.34
C LEU A 32 -3.17 13.29 -30.36
N ASP A 33 -3.86 12.92 -31.44
CA ASP A 33 -5.27 13.25 -31.63
C ASP A 33 -6.16 12.00 -31.48
N PRO A 34 -6.91 11.86 -30.36
CA PRO A 34 -7.81 10.73 -30.16
C PRO A 34 -9.11 10.81 -30.99
N PHE A 35 -9.37 11.93 -31.69
CA PHE A 35 -10.59 12.17 -32.46
C PHE A 35 -10.33 12.56 -33.92
N ALA A 36 -9.09 12.45 -34.41
CA ALA A 36 -8.76 12.78 -35.79
C ALA A 36 -9.61 11.94 -36.75
N THR A 37 -10.55 12.59 -37.43
CA THR A 37 -11.07 12.09 -38.70
C THR A 37 -9.93 12.17 -39.70
N SER A 38 -9.82 11.16 -40.56
CA SER A 38 -8.68 10.84 -41.41
C SER A 38 -8.04 11.97 -42.23
N ASP A 39 -8.68 13.15 -42.32
CA ASP A 39 -8.26 14.29 -43.14
C ASP A 39 -7.69 15.49 -42.33
N ALA A 40 -7.82 15.51 -41.00
CA ALA A 40 -7.25 16.57 -40.17
C ALA A 40 -5.90 16.14 -39.60
N ALA A 41 -4.81 16.76 -40.09
CA ALA A 41 -3.47 16.55 -39.53
C ALA A 41 -3.36 17.20 -38.14
N GLY A 42 -3.75 16.46 -37.11
CA GLY A 42 -3.56 16.84 -35.71
C GLY A 42 -2.08 16.93 -35.30
N PRO A 43 -1.80 17.40 -34.08
CA PRO A 43 -0.43 17.49 -33.57
C PRO A 43 0.23 16.11 -33.59
N SER A 44 1.37 16.02 -34.25
CA SER A 44 2.15 14.78 -34.37
C SER A 44 3.64 15.08 -34.22
N PHE A 45 4.38 14.11 -33.70
CA PHE A 45 5.82 14.20 -33.54
C PHE A 45 6.46 12.86 -33.90
N GLU A 46 7.74 12.89 -34.25
CA GLU A 46 8.50 11.68 -34.53
C GLU A 46 9.30 11.28 -33.31
N ALA A 47 9.13 10.03 -32.89
CA ALA A 47 9.97 9.42 -31.89
C ALA A 47 10.05 7.91 -32.14
N PRO A 48 11.15 7.25 -31.74
CA PRO A 48 11.18 5.80 -31.66
C PRO A 48 10.07 5.27 -30.74
N MET A 49 9.34 4.26 -31.19
CA MET A 49 8.18 3.69 -30.45
C MET A 49 8.56 3.20 -29.05
N PHE A 50 9.79 2.75 -28.86
CA PHE A 50 10.25 2.28 -27.55
C PHE A 50 10.25 3.38 -26.49
N LEU A 51 10.54 4.63 -26.85
CA LEU A 51 10.48 5.76 -25.92
C LEU A 51 9.06 6.01 -25.45
N VAL A 52 8.09 5.92 -26.36
CA VAL A 52 6.67 6.14 -26.04
C VAL A 52 6.16 5.06 -25.09
N VAL A 53 6.44 3.79 -25.39
CA VAL A 53 6.03 2.66 -24.55
C VAL A 53 6.71 2.72 -23.18
N LEU A 54 8.02 3.00 -23.14
CA LEU A 54 8.73 3.12 -21.87
C LEU A 54 8.23 4.29 -21.02
N ALA A 55 8.00 5.45 -21.65
CA ALA A 55 7.48 6.63 -20.95
C ALA A 55 6.08 6.38 -20.39
N SER A 56 5.18 5.75 -21.17
CA SER A 56 3.83 5.43 -20.70
C SER A 56 3.84 4.41 -19.56
N MET A 57 4.68 3.37 -19.64
CA MET A 57 4.89 2.42 -18.55
C MET A 57 5.46 3.10 -17.30
N ALA A 58 6.49 3.95 -17.46
CA ALA A 58 7.09 4.67 -16.35
C ALA A 58 6.07 5.59 -15.67
N LEU A 59 5.26 6.32 -16.43
CA LEU A 59 4.17 7.13 -15.90
C LEU A 59 3.15 6.27 -15.13
N GLY A 60 2.77 5.11 -15.65
CA GLY A 60 1.88 4.17 -14.96
C GLY A 60 2.45 3.67 -13.63
N VAL A 61 3.73 3.30 -13.60
CA VAL A 61 4.42 2.86 -12.37
C VAL A 61 4.54 4.01 -11.37
N LEU A 62 4.87 5.22 -11.81
CA LEU A 62 4.93 6.39 -10.95
C LEU A 62 3.56 6.73 -10.38
N ALA A 63 2.51 6.74 -11.19
CA ALA A 63 1.14 6.97 -10.74
C ALA A 63 0.70 5.90 -9.73
N GLY A 64 0.97 4.62 -10.01
CA GLY A 64 0.68 3.52 -9.09
C GLY A 64 1.46 3.62 -7.78
N GLY A 65 2.75 4.00 -7.84
CA GLY A 65 3.60 4.23 -6.69
C GLY A 65 3.12 5.40 -5.84
N VAL A 66 2.74 6.52 -6.45
CA VAL A 66 2.15 7.68 -5.77
C VAL A 66 0.81 7.30 -5.13
N ALA A 67 -0.06 6.58 -5.84
CA ALA A 67 -1.34 6.11 -5.30
C ALA A 67 -1.15 5.20 -4.09
N SER A 68 -0.19 4.25 -4.17
CA SER A 68 0.18 3.40 -3.03
C SER A 68 0.73 4.21 -1.85
N TRP A 69 1.60 5.20 -2.11
CA TRP A 69 2.17 6.03 -1.06
C TRP A 69 1.12 6.88 -0.33
N LEU A 70 0.17 7.46 -1.08
CA LEU A 70 -0.97 8.17 -0.49
C LEU A 70 -1.82 7.23 0.38
N GLY A 71 -2.01 5.98 -0.05
CA GLY A 71 -2.67 4.95 0.76
C GLY A 71 -1.90 4.56 2.03
N HIS A 72 -0.57 4.61 2.02
CA HIS A 72 0.24 4.36 3.22
C HIS A 72 0.22 5.51 4.23
N LEU A 73 -0.12 6.74 3.83
CA LEU A 73 -0.18 7.90 4.73
C LEU A 73 -1.34 7.80 5.74
N SER A 74 -2.48 7.21 5.36
CA SER A 74 -3.63 7.01 6.25
C SER A 74 -3.34 5.99 7.35
N VAL A 75 -2.59 4.92 7.03
CA VAL A 75 -2.21 3.85 7.97
C VAL A 75 -1.47 4.39 9.20
N ARG A 76 -0.70 5.48 9.07
CA ARG A 76 -0.02 6.11 10.20
C ARG A 76 -0.99 6.80 11.18
N ARG A 77 -2.14 7.28 10.70
CA ARG A 77 -3.19 7.88 11.53
C ARG A 77 -4.00 6.80 12.24
N ASP A 78 -4.38 5.76 11.51
CA ASP A 78 -5.19 4.65 12.06
C ASP A 78 -4.42 3.87 13.12
N ALA A 79 -3.11 3.66 12.92
CA ALA A 79 -2.25 3.04 13.92
C ALA A 79 -2.15 3.83 15.24
N LYS A 80 -2.26 5.17 15.19
CA LYS A 80 -2.29 6.00 16.42
C LYS A 80 -3.64 5.89 17.14
N ILE A 81 -4.74 5.94 16.38
CA ILE A 81 -6.09 5.84 16.94
C ILE A 81 -6.29 4.46 17.58
N ALA A 82 -5.96 3.38 16.86
CA ALA A 82 -6.04 2.01 17.36
C ALA A 82 -5.20 1.79 18.63
N ARG A 83 -4.02 2.40 18.74
CA ARG A 83 -3.20 2.34 19.98
C ARG A 83 -3.86 3.06 21.15
N SER A 84 -4.52 4.19 20.89
CA SER A 84 -5.20 4.96 21.94
C SER A 84 -6.45 4.25 22.46
N GLU A 85 -7.22 3.63 21.57
CA GLU A 85 -8.39 2.82 21.91
C GLU A 85 -7.97 1.58 22.70
N ALA A 86 -6.96 0.85 22.23
CA ALA A 86 -6.41 -0.30 22.97
C ALA A 86 -5.92 0.08 24.38
N LYS A 87 -5.35 1.28 24.56
CA LYS A 87 -4.93 1.77 25.88
C LYS A 87 -6.14 2.07 26.78
N LYS A 88 -7.19 2.69 26.24
CA LYS A 88 -8.43 2.98 27.00
C LYS A 88 -9.10 1.68 27.45
N THR A 89 -9.29 0.72 26.55
CA THR A 89 -9.91 -0.56 26.87
C THR A 89 -9.09 -1.32 27.93
N ARG A 90 -7.76 -1.29 27.85
CA ARG A 90 -6.90 -1.90 28.88
C ARG A 90 -7.08 -1.26 30.27
N LEU A 91 -7.20 0.07 30.33
CA LEU A 91 -7.41 0.78 31.59
C LEU A 91 -8.80 0.48 32.18
N GLU A 92 -9.82 0.35 31.34
CA GLU A 92 -11.17 -0.03 31.78
C GLU A 92 -11.20 -1.46 32.31
N ILE A 93 -10.56 -2.42 31.63
CA ILE A 93 -10.42 -3.80 32.11
C ILE A 93 -9.73 -3.81 33.47
N GLU A 94 -8.64 -3.06 33.63
CA GLU A 94 -7.89 -3.02 34.89
C GLU A 94 -8.74 -2.42 36.03
N LYS A 95 -9.49 -1.35 35.74
CA LYS A 95 -10.39 -0.73 36.72
C LYS A 95 -11.53 -1.68 37.12
N LEU A 96 -12.15 -2.36 36.16
CA LEU A 96 -13.18 -3.37 36.42
C LEU A 96 -12.63 -4.53 37.22
N ARG A 97 -11.39 -4.97 36.92
CA ARG A 97 -10.70 -6.03 37.66
C ARG A 97 -10.43 -5.61 39.11
N GLN A 98 -9.98 -4.38 39.34
CA GLN A 98 -9.77 -3.85 40.69
C GLN A 98 -11.09 -3.72 41.47
N GLN A 99 -12.16 -3.28 40.84
CA GLN A 99 -13.49 -3.23 41.45
C GLN A 99 -14.02 -4.62 41.81
N ALA A 100 -13.86 -5.60 40.91
CA ALA A 100 -14.22 -6.99 41.19
C ALA A 100 -13.39 -7.55 42.36
N LEU A 101 -12.09 -7.24 42.43
CA LEU A 101 -11.22 -7.65 43.52
C LEU A 101 -11.60 -7.01 44.87
N ALA A 102 -12.03 -5.74 44.85
CA ALA A 102 -12.49 -5.02 46.04
C ALA A 102 -13.89 -5.45 46.52
N GLN A 103 -14.71 -5.99 45.61
CA GLN A 103 -16.01 -6.58 45.92
C GLN A 103 -15.93 -8.04 46.39
N LEU A 104 -14.77 -8.69 46.24
CA LEU A 104 -14.56 -9.99 46.88
C LEU A 104 -14.72 -9.79 48.40
N PRO A 105 -15.68 -10.49 49.03
CA PRO A 105 -15.84 -10.42 50.47
C PRO A 105 -14.52 -10.89 51.08
N GLY A 106 -13.81 -9.97 51.75
CA GLY A 106 -12.69 -10.33 52.59
C GLY A 106 -13.17 -11.39 53.55
N ASP A 107 -12.60 -12.58 53.39
CA ASP A 107 -12.99 -13.81 54.06
C ASP A 107 -13.47 -13.56 55.49
N ALA A 108 -14.67 -14.07 55.75
CA ALA A 108 -15.24 -14.28 57.07
C ALA A 108 -14.41 -15.28 57.94
N SER A 109 -13.10 -15.40 57.70
CA SER A 109 -12.19 -16.34 58.35
C SER A 109 -11.75 -15.90 59.75
N GLY A 110 -12.09 -14.67 60.19
CA GLY A 110 -11.64 -14.15 61.49
C GLY A 110 -12.62 -14.33 62.67
N LYS A 111 -13.89 -14.69 62.44
CA LYS A 111 -14.93 -14.63 63.50
C LYS A 111 -15.39 -16.00 64.05
N ALA A 112 -15.02 -17.12 63.44
CA ALA A 112 -15.44 -18.44 63.90
C ALA A 112 -14.58 -19.04 65.02
N SER A 113 -13.37 -18.54 65.28
CA SER A 113 -12.42 -19.15 66.24
C SER A 113 -12.45 -18.56 67.67
N ARG A 114 -13.37 -17.63 67.99
CA ARG A 114 -13.46 -16.99 69.32
C ARG A 114 -14.68 -17.41 70.17
N ARG A 115 -15.39 -18.46 69.75
CA ARG A 115 -16.43 -19.13 70.55
C ARG A 115 -16.02 -20.59 70.72
N GLY A 116 -15.21 -20.86 71.73
CA GLY A 116 -14.78 -22.19 72.15
C GLY A 116 -14.19 -22.10 73.54
#